data_AF-A0A2C9M4T5-F1
#
_entry.id   AF-A0A2C9M4T5-F1
#
_cell.length_a   1.000
_cell.length_b   1.000
_cell.length_c   1.000
_cell.angle_alpha   90.00
_cell.angle_beta   90.00
_cell.angle_gamma   90.00
#
_symmetry.space_group_name_H-M   'P 1'
#
loop_
_entity.id
_entity.type
_entity.pdbx_description
1 polymer ?
#
loop_
_entity_poly.entity_id
_entity_poly.type
_entity_poly.pdbx_seq_one_letter_code
_entity_poly.pdbx_strand_id
1 'polypeptide(L)'
;MSSHVIEFQSKVIEIRNSLKEKLKQSGVKGCVHILGGTNAGQALIKEAETEKIDLIILGSRDHGIIRRALLGSVCGYVVHHSQVPVLVYHPPLPAGSGQRRHSQSSKAGDFVRQRSRNSESDTKASYAGL
;
A
#
# COMPACT_ATOMS: atom_id res chain seq x y z
N MET A 1 36.45 -22.87 0.82
CA MET A 1 35.50 -21.74 0.66
C MET A 1 34.37 -21.92 1.66
N SER A 2 34.04 -20.90 2.47
CA SER A 2 33.12 -21.04 3.61
C SER A 2 31.70 -21.43 3.15
N SER A 3 31.12 -22.43 3.80
CA SER A 3 29.79 -23.00 3.48
C SER A 3 28.69 -21.95 3.36
N HIS A 4 28.76 -20.88 4.15
CA HIS A 4 27.81 -19.76 4.10
C HIS A 4 27.81 -18.98 2.78
N VAL A 5 28.96 -18.90 2.09
CA VAL A 5 29.04 -18.23 0.79
C VAL A 5 28.34 -19.09 -0.26
N ILE A 6 28.54 -20.41 -0.23
CA ILE A 6 27.92 -21.35 -1.17
C ILE A 6 26.39 -21.36 -0.98
N GLU A 7 25.91 -21.39 0.27
CA GLU A 7 24.47 -21.36 0.59
C GLU A 7 23.80 -20.07 0.07
N PHE A 8 24.43 -18.91 0.29
CA PHE A 8 23.91 -17.63 -0.19
C PHE A 8 23.84 -17.58 -1.72
N GLN A 9 24.90 -18.02 -2.41
CA GLN A 9 24.95 -18.05 -3.87
C GLN A 9 23.86 -18.95 -4.45
N SER A 10 23.66 -20.14 -3.87
CA SER A 10 22.60 -21.08 -4.28
C SER A 10 21.22 -20.43 -4.20
N LYS A 11 20.93 -19.73 -3.09
CA LYS A 11 19.64 -19.07 -2.88
C LYS A 11 19.41 -17.92 -3.86
N VAL A 12 20.45 -17.14 -4.16
CA VAL A 12 20.37 -16.06 -5.16
C VAL A 12 20.09 -16.61 -6.55
N ILE A 13 20.73 -17.72 -6.93
CA ILE A 13 20.51 -18.39 -8.22
C ILE A 13 19.07 -18.90 -8.30
N GLU A 14 18.57 -19.53 -7.25
CA GLU A 14 17.20 -20.03 -7.17
C GLU A 14 16.18 -18.90 -7.37
N ILE A 15 16.33 -17.79 -6.63
CA ILE A 15 15.44 -16.62 -6.76
C ILE A 15 15.49 -16.06 -8.17
N ARG A 16 16.69 -15.91 -8.75
CA ARG A 16 16.85 -15.42 -10.13
C ARG A 16 16.10 -16.31 -11.13
N ASN A 17 16.22 -17.63 -10.99
CA ASN A 17 15.56 -18.57 -11.89
C ASN A 17 14.03 -18.53 -11.75
N SER A 18 13.53 -18.47 -10.51
CA SER A 18 12.09 -18.30 -10.23
C SER A 18 11.53 -17.04 -10.90
N LEU A 19 12.25 -15.92 -10.84
CA LEU A 19 11.83 -14.67 -11.48
C LEU A 19 11.88 -14.73 -13.01
N LYS A 20 12.90 -15.39 -13.60
CA LYS A 20 12.97 -15.59 -15.05
C LYS A 20 11.78 -16.38 -15.58
N GLU A 21 11.35 -17.43 -14.87
CA GLU A 21 10.19 -18.21 -15.27
C GLU A 21 8.88 -17.39 -15.18
N LYS A 22 8.73 -16.56 -14.14
CA LYS A 22 7.60 -15.63 -14.04
C LYS A 22 7.57 -14.61 -15.19
N LEU A 23 8.72 -14.08 -15.60
CA LEU A 23 8.80 -13.17 -16.74
C LEU A 23 8.31 -13.86 -18.02
N LYS A 24 8.78 -15.08 -18.30
CA LYS A 24 8.33 -15.88 -19.44
C LYS A 24 6.82 -16.13 -19.42
N GLN A 25 6.27 -16.53 -18.28
CA GLN A 25 4.84 -16.81 -18.12
C GLN A 25 3.97 -15.55 -18.30
N SER A 26 4.46 -14.39 -17.87
CA SER A 26 3.77 -13.12 -18.04
C SER A 26 3.78 -12.58 -19.48
N GLY A 27 4.55 -13.18 -20.39
CA GLY A 27 4.70 -12.70 -21.77
C GLY A 27 5.49 -11.39 -21.89
N VAL A 28 6.10 -10.92 -20.80
CA VAL A 28 6.88 -9.68 -20.77
C VAL A 28 8.33 -9.98 -21.16
N LYS A 29 8.84 -9.25 -22.16
CA LYS A 29 10.28 -9.26 -22.47
C LYS A 29 11.03 -8.55 -21.34
N GLY A 30 11.96 -9.24 -20.70
CA GLY A 30 12.74 -8.64 -19.60
C GLY A 30 13.92 -9.51 -19.16
N CYS A 31 14.78 -8.91 -18.35
CA CYS A 31 15.93 -9.54 -17.72
C CYS A 31 15.82 -9.46 -16.18
N VAL A 32 16.62 -10.27 -15.48
CA VAL A 32 16.69 -10.27 -14.00
C VAL A 32 18.10 -9.91 -13.56
N HIS A 33 18.25 -8.72 -13.02
CA HIS A 33 19.52 -8.22 -12.48
C HIS A 33 19.58 -8.50 -10.98
N ILE A 34 20.75 -8.91 -10.49
CA ILE A 34 21.01 -9.08 -9.06
C ILE A 34 22.02 -8.01 -8.68
N LEU A 35 21.57 -7.05 -7.88
CA LEU A 35 22.38 -5.93 -7.45
C LEU A 35 23.00 -6.23 -6.09
N GLY A 36 24.30 -6.02 -5.98
CA GLY A 36 25.02 -6.04 -4.70
C GLY A 36 25.23 -4.61 -4.20
N GLY A 37 25.21 -4.43 -2.88
CA GLY A 37 25.48 -3.13 -2.28
C GLY A 37 25.13 -3.10 -0.80
N THR A 38 25.63 -2.08 -0.11
CA THR A 38 25.33 -1.82 1.30
C THR A 38 23.95 -1.19 1.50
N ASN A 39 23.45 -0.45 0.49
CA ASN A 39 22.13 0.19 0.51
C ASN A 39 21.35 -0.15 -0.76
N ALA A 40 20.20 -0.80 -0.59
CA ALA A 40 19.35 -1.23 -1.71
C ALA A 40 18.75 -0.04 -2.50
N GLY A 41 18.38 1.05 -1.82
CA GLY A 41 17.84 2.24 -2.48
C GLY A 41 18.86 2.88 -3.41
N GLN A 42 20.09 3.05 -2.93
CA GLN A 42 21.19 3.59 -3.74
C GLN A 42 21.53 2.69 -4.93
N ALA A 43 21.55 1.37 -4.72
CA ALA A 43 21.80 0.41 -5.80
C ALA A 43 20.73 0.49 -6.89
N LEU A 44 19.45 0.65 -6.52
CA LEU A 44 18.36 0.80 -7.48
C LEU A 44 18.47 2.10 -8.29
N ILE A 45 18.79 3.23 -7.65
CA ILE A 45 18.97 4.51 -8.36
C ILE A 45 20.11 4.41 -9.38
N LYS A 46 21.26 3.88 -8.95
CA LYS A 46 22.42 3.72 -9.84
C LYS A 46 22.12 2.80 -11.02
N GLU A 47 21.39 1.71 -10.78
CA GLU A 47 21.01 0.78 -11.83
C GLU A 47 20.06 1.45 -12.84
N ALA A 48 19.07 2.20 -12.35
CA ALA A 48 18.12 2.91 -13.21
C ALA A 48 18.83 3.93 -14.12
N GLU A 49 19.85 4.63 -13.61
CA GLU A 49 20.69 5.53 -14.38
C GLU A 49 21.55 4.79 -15.42
N THR A 50 22.14 3.65 -15.03
CA THR A 50 23.03 2.85 -15.89
C THR A 50 22.27 2.24 -17.06
N GLU A 51 21.10 1.65 -16.78
CA GLU A 51 20.25 0.99 -17.77
C GLU A 51 19.31 1.96 -18.49
N LYS A 52 19.34 3.26 -18.16
CA LYS A 52 18.50 4.31 -18.72
C LYS A 52 17.00 3.97 -18.65
N ILE A 53 16.57 3.56 -17.47
CA ILE A 53 15.18 3.17 -17.19
C ILE A 53 14.27 4.39 -17.21
N ASP A 54 13.11 4.32 -17.89
CA ASP A 54 12.13 5.42 -17.97
C ASP A 54 11.12 5.45 -16.81
N LEU A 55 10.96 4.34 -16.07
CA LEU A 55 10.00 4.19 -14.98
C LEU A 55 10.47 3.13 -13.98
N ILE A 56 10.46 3.47 -12.69
CA ILE A 56 10.73 2.50 -11.61
C ILE A 56 9.41 2.06 -10.99
N ILE A 57 9.18 0.74 -10.91
CA ILE A 57 8.02 0.15 -10.21
C ILE A 57 8.51 -0.56 -8.97
N LEU A 58 7.95 -0.20 -7.81
CA LEU A 58 8.25 -0.81 -6.53
C LEU A 58 6.99 -1.44 -5.94
N GLY A 59 7.09 -2.68 -5.47
CA GLY A 59 6.03 -3.34 -4.72
C GLY A 59 6.16 -3.10 -3.21
N SER A 60 5.04 -2.89 -2.51
CA SER A 60 5.00 -3.00 -1.04
C SER A 60 4.89 -4.46 -0.61
N ARG A 61 5.67 -4.91 0.38
CA ARG A 61 5.56 -6.28 0.93
C ARG A 61 4.39 -6.40 1.89
N ASP A 62 3.59 -7.46 1.74
CA ASP A 62 2.61 -7.92 2.72
C ASP A 62 3.31 -8.71 3.82
N HIS A 63 3.94 -8.05 4.80
CA HIS A 63 4.45 -8.72 6.00
C HIS A 63 3.76 -8.12 7.23
N GLY A 64 2.51 -8.54 7.46
CA GLY A 64 1.81 -8.44 8.75
C GLY A 64 1.49 -7.02 9.25
N ILE A 65 0.21 -6.70 9.39
CA ILE A 65 -0.38 -5.74 10.36
C ILE A 65 0.26 -4.32 10.45
N ILE A 66 1.16 -3.90 9.55
CA ILE A 66 1.59 -2.50 9.47
C ILE A 66 0.50 -1.72 8.73
N ARG A 67 -0.57 -1.44 9.49
CA ARG A 67 -1.64 -0.52 9.16
C ARG A 67 -1.05 0.88 8.97
N ARG A 68 -1.35 1.45 7.80
CA ARG A 68 -1.13 2.83 7.33
C ARG A 68 0.20 3.05 6.63
N ALA A 69 0.13 3.29 5.32
CA ALA A 69 0.84 4.32 4.54
C ALA A 69 2.35 4.57 4.78
N LEU A 70 3.09 3.70 5.44
CA LEU A 70 4.53 3.84 5.57
C LEU A 70 5.17 3.31 4.28
N LEU A 71 5.63 4.23 3.43
CA LEU A 71 6.58 3.91 2.37
C LEU A 71 7.80 3.27 3.05
N GLY A 72 8.03 1.97 2.82
CA GLY A 72 9.20 1.27 3.38
C GLY A 72 10.50 2.01 3.05
N SER A 73 11.54 1.82 3.86
CA SER A 73 12.79 2.60 3.76
C SER A 73 13.39 2.67 2.35
N VAL A 74 13.32 1.57 1.59
CA VAL A 74 13.77 1.52 0.19
C VAL A 74 12.87 2.34 -0.72
N CYS A 75 11.54 2.18 -0.62
CA CYS A 75 10.60 2.95 -1.44
C CYS A 75 10.70 4.44 -1.14
N GLY A 76 10.77 4.83 0.13
CA GLY A 76 10.97 6.23 0.52
C GLY A 76 12.26 6.81 -0.08
N TYR A 77 13.37 6.08 0.04
CA TYR A 77 14.63 6.51 -0.55
C TYR A 77 14.52 6.70 -2.07
N VAL A 78 13.99 5.72 -2.80
CA VAL A 78 13.89 5.78 -4.26
C VAL A 78 12.96 6.89 -4.72
N VAL A 79 11.80 7.07 -4.08
CA VAL A 79 10.86 8.17 -4.40
C VAL A 79 11.51 9.54 -4.24
N HIS A 80 12.39 9.72 -3.24
CA HIS A 80 13.06 11.00 -3.01
C HIS A 80 14.27 11.27 -3.93
N HIS A 81 14.91 10.23 -4.49
CA HIS A 81 16.19 10.37 -5.20
C HIS A 81 16.13 9.95 -6.68
N SER A 82 15.00 9.41 -7.15
CA SER A 82 14.86 8.99 -8.54
C SER A 82 14.79 10.19 -9.49
N GLN A 83 15.53 10.10 -10.59
CA GLN A 83 15.46 11.05 -11.70
C GLN A 83 14.31 10.74 -12.66
N VAL A 84 13.66 9.58 -12.50
CA VAL A 84 12.54 9.12 -13.33
C VAL A 84 11.29 8.86 -12.48
N PRO A 85 10.09 8.85 -13.08
CA PRO A 85 8.86 8.54 -12.37
C PRO A 85 8.96 7.23 -11.57
N VAL A 86 8.32 7.22 -10.40
CA VAL A 86 8.27 6.05 -9.51
C VAL A 86 6.82 5.67 -9.24
N LEU A 87 6.44 4.44 -9.59
CA LEU A 87 5.14 3.86 -9.27
C LEU A 87 5.28 2.92 -8.06
N VAL A 88 4.58 3.25 -6.97
CA VAL A 88 4.52 2.38 -5.79
C VAL A 88 3.21 1.61 -5.78
N TYR A 89 3.30 0.30 -6.06
CA TYR A 89 2.15 -0.60 -6.05
C TYR A 89 1.84 -1.09 -4.64
N HIS A 90 0.61 -0.81 -4.19
CA HIS A 90 0.05 -1.29 -2.94
C HIS A 90 -1.06 -2.29 -3.26
N PRO A 91 -0.94 -3.58 -2.89
CA PRO A 91 -2.01 -4.53 -3.11
C PRO A 91 -3.24 -4.12 -2.29
N PRO A 92 -4.46 -4.32 -2.83
CA PRO A 92 -5.67 -4.04 -2.08
C PRO A 92 -5.72 -4.91 -0.83
N LEU A 93 -6.12 -4.32 0.30
CA LEU A 93 -6.35 -5.08 1.53
C LEU A 93 -7.39 -6.19 1.25
N PRO A 94 -7.20 -7.41 1.75
CA PRO A 94 -8.19 -8.46 1.62
C PRO A 94 -9.52 -7.98 2.20
N ALA A 95 -10.58 -8.05 1.37
CA ALA A 95 -11.94 -7.71 1.78
C ALA A 95 -12.35 -8.64 2.93
N GLY A 96 -12.34 -8.12 4.17
CA GLY A 96 -12.66 -8.91 5.36
C GLY A 96 -11.89 -8.51 6.63
N SER A 97 -10.81 -7.72 6.54
CA SER A 97 -10.04 -7.29 7.72
C SER A 97 -10.67 -6.13 8.53
N GLY A 98 -11.90 -5.74 8.18
CA GLY A 98 -12.75 -4.87 8.99
C GLY A 98 -13.50 -5.65 10.06
N GLN A 99 -12.79 -6.15 11.08
CA GLN A 99 -13.46 -6.58 12.31
C GLN A 99 -14.17 -5.36 12.94
N ARG A 100 -15.49 -5.34 12.77
CA ARG A 100 -16.52 -4.84 13.69
C ARG A 100 -16.24 -3.48 14.35
N ARG A 101 -16.75 -2.40 13.75
CA ARG A 101 -17.30 -1.30 14.54
C ARG A 101 -18.80 -1.55 14.77
N HIS A 102 -19.23 -1.24 15.98
CA HIS A 102 -20.63 -1.16 16.46
C HIS A 102 -21.35 -2.44 16.89
N SER A 103 -21.06 -2.86 18.12
CA SER A 103 -22.12 -3.21 19.07
C SER A 103 -21.66 -2.79 20.48
N GLN A 104 -22.47 -1.98 21.17
CA GLN A 104 -22.27 -1.40 22.51
C GLN A 104 -21.50 -0.06 22.60
N SER A 105 -22.19 1.01 22.21
CA SER A 105 -22.38 2.14 23.14
C SER A 105 -23.68 2.86 22.75
N SER A 106 -24.77 2.22 23.14
CA SER A 106 -26.11 2.78 23.17
C SER A 106 -26.10 3.90 24.21
N LYS A 107 -26.14 5.19 23.81
CA LYS A 107 -26.65 6.32 24.63
C LYS A 107 -26.60 7.72 23.99
N ALA A 108 -26.30 7.88 22.70
CA ALA A 108 -26.27 9.21 22.06
C ALA A 108 -27.41 9.47 21.03
N GLY A 109 -28.16 8.43 20.62
CA GLY A 109 -29.17 8.53 19.57
C GLY A 109 -30.58 8.92 20.03
N ASP A 110 -30.88 8.83 21.33
CA ASP A 110 -32.24 9.02 21.83
C ASP A 110 -32.61 10.51 22.04
N PHE A 111 -31.61 11.41 22.10
CA PHE A 111 -31.84 12.83 22.34
C PHE A 111 -32.39 13.59 21.13
N VAL A 112 -32.06 13.16 19.91
CA VAL A 112 -32.44 13.89 18.68
C VAL A 112 -33.89 13.59 18.27
N ARG A 113 -34.52 12.52 18.79
CA ARG A 113 -35.85 12.09 18.35
C ARG A 113 -37.02 12.71 19.11
N GLN A 114 -36.78 13.37 20.24
CA GLN A 114 -37.86 13.97 21.05
C GLN A 114 -38.13 15.44 20.75
N ARG A 115 -37.26 16.17 20.03
CA ARG A 115 -37.48 17.60 19.73
C ARG A 115 -38.29 17.89 18.47
N SER A 116 -38.53 16.90 17.61
CA SER A 116 -39.25 17.08 16.34
C SER A 116 -40.74 16.70 16.39
N ARG A 117 -41.35 16.64 17.58
CA ARG A 117 -42.79 16.37 17.75
C ARG A 117 -43.58 17.45 18.49
N ASN A 118 -42.95 18.54 18.94
CA ASN A 118 -43.62 19.60 19.70
C ASN A 118 -43.64 20.98 19.02
N SER A 119 -43.35 21.09 17.72
CA SER A 119 -43.32 22.39 17.02
C SER A 119 -44.35 22.55 15.89
N GLU A 120 -45.30 21.61 15.76
CA GLU A 120 -46.34 21.66 14.71
C GLU A 120 -47.76 21.94 15.25
N SER A 121 -47.92 22.21 16.54
CA SER A 121 -49.23 22.50 17.15
C SER A 121 -49.54 23.98 17.39
N ASP A 122 -48.58 24.90 17.28
CA ASP A 122 -48.77 26.28 17.76
C ASP A 122 -48.90 27.36 16.67
N THR A 123 -48.70 27.05 15.39
CA THR A 123 -48.78 28.04 14.29
C THR A 123 -50.09 28.04 13.51
N LYS A 124 -51.05 27.15 13.82
CA LYS A 124 -52.39 27.17 13.20
C LYS A 124 -53.42 28.06 13.91
N ALA A 125 -53.04 28.81 14.95
CA ALA A 125 -53.94 29.66 15.73
C ALA A 125 -53.89 31.17 15.39
N SER A 126 -53.17 31.61 14.35
CA SER A 126 -53.02 33.06 14.07
C SER A 126 -53.45 33.54 12.68
N TYR A 127 -54.12 32.74 11.86
CA TYR A 127 -54.64 33.17 10.54
C TYR A 127 -56.07 32.70 10.27
N ALA A 128 -56.96 32.83 11.25
CA ALA A 128 -58.40 32.57 11.10
C ALA A 128 -59.27 33.74 11.59
N GLY A 129 -58.73 34.95 11.55
CA GLY A 129 -59.48 36.14 11.91
C GLY A 129 -58.66 37.40 11.72
N LEU A 130 -58.54 37.83 10.46
CA LEU A 130 -58.49 39.22 9.97
C LEU A 130 -58.44 39.19 8.44
#